data_AF-A0A8K0KJ56-F1
#
_entry.id   AF-A0A8K0KJ56-F1
#
_cell.length_a   1.000
_cell.length_b   1.000
_cell.length_c   1.000
_cell.angle_alpha   90.00
_cell.angle_beta   90.00
_cell.angle_gamma   90.00
#
_symmetry.space_group_name_H-M   'P 1'
#
loop_
_entity.id
_entity.type
_entity.pdbx_description
1 polymer ?
#
loop_
_entity_poly.entity_id
_entity_poly.type
_entity_poly.pdbx_seq_one_letter_code
_entity_poly.pdbx_strand_id
1 'polypeptide(L)'
;MVMSGKAEPSLVPTKCTQLCQNKRPPFQAVVHEKDGARLPVTSKTPKNRNKTITLKDERPELDMKRVRYEVMKFSSSNLRRQEREQAEVELAVSLGAMPPKRKCINYKELLQKRKEAKETEQAQNHAVVTLKKKLGKRKERKVKGKKATKKGS
;
A
#
# COMPACT_ATOMS: atom_id res chain seq x y z
N MET A 1 70.28 42.03 19.82
CA MET A 1 69.03 42.41 20.53
C MET A 1 68.42 43.54 19.71
N VAL A 2 67.19 43.54 19.19
CA VAL A 2 65.95 42.79 19.48
C VAL A 2 65.23 42.49 18.14
N MET A 3 64.34 41.52 18.19
CA MET A 3 63.84 40.68 17.10
C MET A 3 62.69 41.30 16.29
N SER A 4 62.68 40.98 14.99
CA SER A 4 61.53 40.70 14.11
C SER A 4 60.15 41.29 14.46
N GLY A 5 59.70 42.26 13.67
CA GLY A 5 58.28 42.58 13.51
C GLY A 5 57.58 41.45 12.74
N LYS A 6 56.71 40.70 13.42
CA LYS A 6 55.82 39.72 12.77
C LYS A 6 54.69 40.48 12.07
N ALA A 7 54.59 40.32 10.76
CA ALA A 7 53.42 40.77 10.01
C ALA A 7 52.26 39.83 10.32
N GLU A 8 51.19 40.36 10.90
CA GLU A 8 49.92 39.66 11.10
C GLU A 8 49.33 39.28 9.72
N PRO A 9 48.93 38.02 9.49
CA PRO A 9 48.32 37.65 8.22
C PRO A 9 46.93 38.29 8.09
N SER A 10 46.79 39.24 7.17
CA SER A 10 45.49 39.84 6.84
C SER A 10 44.59 38.79 6.19
N LEU A 11 43.37 38.62 6.72
CA LEU A 11 42.37 37.72 6.16
C LEU A 11 41.97 38.17 4.75
N VAL A 12 42.39 37.43 3.74
CA VAL A 12 42.00 37.67 2.34
C VAL A 12 40.57 37.14 2.15
N PRO A 13 39.57 37.99 1.89
CA PRO A 13 38.19 37.55 1.77
C PRO A 13 38.02 36.73 0.50
N THR A 14 37.48 35.52 0.62
CA THR A 14 37.12 34.70 -0.53
C THR A 14 35.79 35.16 -1.13
N LYS A 15 35.51 34.78 -2.38
CA LYS A 15 34.23 35.13 -3.05
C LYS A 15 33.00 34.70 -2.25
N CYS A 16 33.05 33.55 -1.56
CA CYS A 16 31.95 33.13 -0.69
C CYS A 16 31.82 34.02 0.57
N THR A 17 32.93 34.53 1.11
CA THR A 17 32.91 35.48 2.22
C THR A 17 32.17 36.77 1.83
N GLN A 18 32.45 37.33 0.65
CA GLN A 18 31.78 38.54 0.15
C GLN A 18 30.27 38.34 -0.07
N LEU A 19 29.86 37.18 -0.59
CA LEU A 19 28.44 36.87 -0.84
C LEU A 19 27.61 36.65 0.44
N CYS A 20 28.27 36.31 1.56
CA CYS A 20 27.63 35.89 2.80
C CYS A 20 27.63 36.96 3.90
N GLN A 21 28.27 38.12 3.70
CA GLN A 21 28.43 39.17 4.73
C GLN A 21 27.09 39.69 5.29
N ASN A 22 26.03 39.73 4.48
CA ASN A 22 24.77 40.40 4.84
C ASN A 22 23.52 39.49 4.82
N LYS A 23 23.69 38.16 4.74
CA LYS A 23 22.55 37.21 4.60
C LYS A 23 22.25 36.37 5.83
N ARG A 24 23.08 36.43 6.87
CA ARG A 24 22.87 35.63 8.07
C ARG A 24 21.95 36.42 9.02
N PRO A 25 20.76 35.91 9.37
CA PRO A 25 19.99 36.50 10.46
C PRO A 25 20.85 36.49 11.74
N PRO A 26 20.62 37.44 12.67
CA PRO A 26 21.34 37.46 13.94
C PRO A 26 21.22 36.08 14.62
N PHE A 27 22.31 35.63 15.23
CA PHE A 27 22.32 34.34 15.91
C PHE A 27 21.23 34.37 17.00
N GLN A 28 20.30 33.43 16.95
CA GLN A 28 19.30 33.25 17.99
C GLN A 28 19.56 31.91 18.65
N ALA A 29 20.10 31.94 19.87
CA ALA A 29 20.29 30.75 20.67
C ALA A 29 18.93 30.34 21.27
N VAL A 30 18.28 29.36 20.65
CA VAL A 30 17.09 28.72 21.24
C VAL A 30 17.58 27.65 22.21
N VAL A 31 17.49 27.94 23.50
CA VAL A 31 17.75 26.95 24.57
C VAL A 31 16.52 26.07 24.67
N HIS A 32 16.69 24.80 24.30
CA HIS A 32 15.66 23.78 24.53
C HIS A 32 15.90 23.16 25.91
N GLU A 33 14.99 23.42 26.85
CA GLU A 33 14.90 22.60 28.04
C GLU A 33 14.47 21.19 27.62
N LYS A 34 15.27 20.20 28.02
CA LYS A 34 14.97 18.80 27.74
C LYS A 34 13.79 18.37 28.60
N ASP A 35 12.59 18.38 28.02
CA ASP A 35 11.55 17.49 28.51
C ASP A 35 12.07 16.05 28.42
N GLY A 36 11.88 15.32 29.52
CA GLY A 36 12.53 14.06 29.86
C GLY A 36 12.77 13.07 28.71
N ALA A 37 13.86 12.32 28.85
CA ALA A 37 14.38 11.29 27.95
C ALA A 37 13.34 10.70 26.97
N ARG A 38 13.53 10.95 25.68
CA ARG A 38 12.84 10.22 24.62
C ARG A 38 13.37 8.79 24.57
N LEU A 39 12.58 7.85 25.08
CA LEU A 39 12.74 6.42 24.78
C LEU A 39 12.65 6.20 23.25
N PRO A 40 13.30 5.15 22.69
CA PRO A 40 13.34 4.91 21.26
C PRO A 40 11.93 4.86 20.67
N VAL A 41 11.72 5.65 19.60
CA VAL A 41 10.46 5.77 18.86
C VAL A 41 10.12 4.42 18.24
N THR A 42 9.34 3.61 18.97
CA THR A 42 8.33 2.78 18.32
C THR A 42 7.12 3.69 18.16
N SER A 43 6.80 4.06 16.92
CA SER A 43 5.66 4.92 16.61
C SER A 43 4.35 4.18 16.89
N LYS A 44 3.97 4.12 18.16
CA LYS A 44 2.60 3.87 18.60
C LYS A 44 2.15 5.12 19.34
N THR A 45 1.80 6.16 18.60
CA THR A 45 0.96 7.22 19.17
C THR A 45 -0.34 6.57 19.65
N PRO A 46 -0.68 6.61 20.95
CA PRO A 46 -1.99 6.17 21.39
C PRO A 46 -2.99 7.21 20.90
N LYS A 47 -3.65 6.94 19.77
CA LYS A 47 -4.87 7.68 19.44
C LYS A 47 -5.87 7.36 20.55
N ASN A 48 -6.15 8.35 21.40
CA ASN A 48 -7.20 8.31 22.38
C ASN A 48 -8.52 7.92 21.67
N ARG A 49 -8.95 6.67 21.85
CA ARG A 49 -10.16 6.09 21.22
C ARG A 49 -11.37 6.20 22.15
N ASN A 50 -11.45 7.24 22.96
CA ASN A 50 -12.67 7.53 23.71
C ASN A 50 -13.68 8.25 22.81
N LYS A 51 -14.10 7.58 21.71
CA LYS A 51 -15.44 7.81 21.18
C LYS A 51 -16.34 6.90 22.01
N THR A 52 -16.97 7.46 23.02
CA THR A 52 -18.15 6.89 23.65
C THR A 52 -19.13 6.53 22.54
N ILE A 53 -19.22 5.23 22.21
CA ILE A 53 -20.32 4.70 21.42
C ILE A 53 -21.53 4.88 22.33
N THR A 54 -22.25 5.98 22.19
CA THR A 54 -23.58 6.10 22.76
C THR A 54 -24.38 4.96 22.14
N LEU A 55 -24.65 3.93 22.94
CA LEU A 55 -25.61 2.88 22.66
C LEU A 55 -26.99 3.54 22.64
N LYS A 56 -27.29 4.29 21.57
CA LYS A 56 -28.66 4.60 21.21
C LYS A 56 -29.08 3.53 20.22
N ASP A 57 -30.12 2.80 20.62
CA ASP A 57 -30.87 1.83 19.84
C ASP A 57 -31.48 2.46 18.59
N GLU A 58 -30.64 2.83 17.64
CA GLU A 58 -31.02 3.14 16.29
C GLU A 58 -30.20 2.18 15.45
N ARG A 59 -30.84 1.14 14.90
CA ARG A 59 -30.22 0.30 13.88
C ARG A 59 -29.67 1.29 12.85
N PRO A 60 -28.35 1.52 12.77
CA PRO A 60 -27.86 2.47 11.79
C PRO A 60 -28.28 1.86 10.48
N GLU A 61 -29.09 2.59 9.70
CA GLU A 61 -29.38 2.20 8.32
C GLU A 61 -28.07 1.72 7.72
N LEU A 62 -28.06 0.46 7.26
CA LEU A 62 -26.82 -0.23 6.91
C LEU A 62 -26.24 0.44 5.68
N ASP A 63 -25.44 1.47 5.86
CA ASP A 63 -24.62 2.01 4.80
C ASP A 63 -23.64 0.91 4.39
N MET A 64 -23.91 0.33 3.23
CA MET A 64 -23.13 -0.76 2.67
C MET A 64 -21.64 -0.41 2.57
N LYS A 65 -21.28 0.88 2.42
CA LYS A 65 -19.89 1.34 2.41
C LYS A 65 -19.23 1.12 3.78
N ARG A 66 -19.94 1.46 4.85
CA ARG A 66 -19.45 1.29 6.22
C ARG A 66 -19.35 -0.18 6.60
N VAL A 67 -20.36 -0.98 6.27
CA VAL A 67 -20.35 -2.43 6.52
C VAL A 67 -19.17 -3.09 5.80
N ARG A 68 -18.94 -2.75 4.53
CA ARG A 68 -17.80 -3.28 3.76
C ARG A 68 -16.46 -2.96 4.43
N TYR A 69 -16.29 -1.74 4.93
CA TYR A 69 -15.07 -1.35 5.63
C TYR A 69 -14.88 -2.12 6.94
N GLU A 70 -15.94 -2.25 7.74
CA GLU A 70 -15.89 -2.97 9.02
C GLU A 70 -15.58 -4.46 8.82
N VAL A 71 -16.20 -5.10 7.83
CA VAL A 71 -15.91 -6.49 7.45
C VAL A 71 -14.45 -6.65 7.02
N MET A 72 -13.95 -5.77 6.16
CA MET A 72 -12.56 -5.82 5.68
C MET A 72 -11.58 -5.67 6.85
N LYS A 73 -11.80 -4.67 7.71
CA LYS A 73 -10.98 -4.42 8.91
C LYS A 73 -11.00 -5.61 9.88
N PHE A 74 -12.15 -6.22 10.09
CA PHE A 74 -12.29 -7.40 10.95
C PHE A 74 -11.58 -8.61 10.36
N SER A 75 -11.72 -8.84 9.05
CA SER A 75 -11.04 -9.93 8.34
C SER A 75 -9.52 -9.82 8.46
N SER A 76 -8.94 -8.64 8.23
CA SER A 76 -7.50 -8.40 8.35
C SER A 76 -6.96 -8.61 9.77
N SER A 77 -7.80 -8.44 10.78
CA SER A 77 -7.40 -8.58 12.19
C SER A 77 -7.01 -10.01 12.58
N ASN A 78 -7.45 -11.03 11.85
CA ASN A 78 -7.15 -12.44 12.15
C ASN A 78 -6.05 -13.05 11.26
N LEU A 79 -5.42 -12.26 10.40
CA LEU A 79 -4.38 -12.73 9.49
C LEU A 79 -3.01 -12.86 10.17
N ARG A 80 -2.16 -13.74 9.62
CA ARG A 80 -0.74 -13.82 10.01
C ARG A 80 0.01 -12.55 9.61
N ARG A 81 1.15 -12.26 10.25
CA ARG A 81 1.85 -10.98 10.12
C ARG A 81 2.07 -10.51 8.67
N GLN A 82 2.60 -11.39 7.79
CA GLN A 82 2.88 -11.04 6.40
C GLN A 82 1.60 -10.72 5.61
N GLU A 83 0.55 -11.51 5.80
CA GLU A 83 -0.75 -11.34 5.15
C GLU A 83 -1.49 -10.11 5.69
N ARG A 84 -1.34 -9.82 6.98
CA ARG A 84 -1.90 -8.62 7.62
C ARG A 84 -1.28 -7.36 7.03
N GLU A 85 0.05 -7.30 6.87
CA GLU A 85 0.74 -6.15 6.27
C GLU A 85 0.24 -5.88 4.84
N GLN A 86 0.00 -6.93 4.05
CA GLN A 86 -0.57 -6.80 2.70
C GLN A 86 -2.02 -6.27 2.74
N ALA A 87 -2.86 -6.85 3.60
CA ALA A 87 -4.25 -6.44 3.75
C ALA A 87 -4.38 -5.00 4.27
N GLU A 88 -3.47 -4.55 5.14
CA GLU A 88 -3.42 -3.17 5.63
C GLU A 88 -3.05 -2.18 4.50
N VAL A 89 -2.10 -2.54 3.64
CA VAL A 89 -1.75 -1.74 2.46
C VAL A 89 -2.93 -1.66 1.49
N GLU A 90 -3.59 -2.77 1.21
CA GLU A 90 -4.79 -2.80 0.36
C GLU A 90 -5.93 -1.95 0.92
N LEU A 91 -6.19 -2.05 2.23
CA LEU A 91 -7.15 -1.21 2.94
C LEU A 91 -6.80 0.26 2.79
N ALA A 92 -5.55 0.63 3.05
CA ALA A 92 -5.09 2.01 2.91
C ALA A 92 -5.28 2.54 1.49
N VAL A 93 -4.92 1.75 0.46
CA VAL A 93 -5.13 2.11 -0.95
C VAL A 93 -6.62 2.28 -1.27
N SER A 94 -7.49 1.42 -0.74
CA SER A 94 -8.94 1.55 -0.92
C SER A 94 -9.52 2.82 -0.30
N LEU A 95 -8.89 3.32 0.78
CA LEU A 95 -9.22 4.60 1.42
C LEU A 95 -8.60 5.81 0.69
N GLY A 96 -7.89 5.59 -0.41
CA GLY A 96 -7.27 6.64 -1.21
C GLY A 96 -5.81 6.91 -0.89
N ALA A 97 -5.14 6.08 -0.08
CA ALA A 97 -3.69 6.18 0.09
C ALA A 97 -2.96 5.87 -1.22
N MET A 98 -1.81 6.50 -1.41
CA MET A 98 -0.96 6.23 -2.56
C MET A 98 -0.41 4.81 -2.48
N PRO A 99 -0.54 3.98 -3.54
CA PRO A 99 -0.02 2.62 -3.53
C PRO A 99 1.52 2.62 -3.43
N PRO A 100 2.11 1.54 -2.89
CA PRO A 100 3.55 1.43 -2.77
C PRO A 100 4.23 1.48 -4.15
N LYS A 101 5.42 2.09 -4.20
CA LYS A 101 6.19 2.23 -5.43
C LYS A 101 6.59 0.86 -5.97
N ARG A 102 6.44 0.66 -7.28
CA ARG A 102 6.88 -0.57 -7.96
C ARG A 102 8.40 -0.70 -7.89
N LYS A 103 8.88 -1.94 -7.86
CA LYS A 103 10.32 -2.26 -7.94
C LYS A 103 10.89 -1.72 -9.25
N CYS A 104 12.08 -1.13 -9.19
CA CYS A 104 12.85 -0.74 -10.38
C CYS A 104 13.43 -2.03 -11.00
N ILE A 105 12.98 -2.39 -12.20
CA ILE A 105 13.37 -3.61 -12.91
C ILE A 105 13.91 -3.20 -14.29
N ASN A 106 14.91 -3.92 -14.81
CA ASN A 106 15.43 -3.69 -16.16
C ASN A 106 14.32 -3.88 -17.22
N TYR A 107 14.32 -3.04 -18.26
CA TYR A 107 13.32 -3.09 -19.33
C TYR A 107 13.23 -4.46 -20.01
N LYS A 108 14.37 -5.13 -20.26
CA LYS A 108 14.39 -6.46 -20.91
C LYS A 108 13.67 -7.51 -20.06
N GLU A 109 13.92 -7.52 -18.75
CA GLU A 109 13.25 -8.42 -17.81
C GLU A 109 11.76 -8.09 -17.65
N LEU A 110 11.41 -6.80 -17.67
CA LEU A 110 10.03 -6.36 -17.59
C LEU A 110 9.22 -6.83 -18.81
N LEU A 111 9.82 -6.79 -20.01
CA LEU A 111 9.19 -7.34 -21.22
C LEU A 111 8.98 -8.85 -21.13
N GLN A 112 9.97 -9.60 -20.65
CA GLN A 112 9.85 -11.06 -20.47
C GLN A 112 8.71 -11.40 -19.51
N LYS A 113 8.69 -10.78 -18.33
CA LYS A 113 7.59 -10.96 -17.35
C LYS A 113 6.22 -10.65 -17.92
N ARG A 114 6.11 -9.62 -18.77
CA ARG A 114 4.84 -9.29 -19.45
C ARG A 114 4.43 -10.33 -20.48
N LYS A 115 5.37 -10.96 -21.19
CA LYS A 115 5.08 -12.04 -22.14
C LYS A 115 4.59 -13.29 -21.40
N GLU A 116 5.33 -13.71 -20.38
CA GLU A 116 4.96 -14.87 -19.52
C GLU A 116 3.58 -14.68 -18.86
N ALA A 117 3.29 -13.48 -18.35
CA ALA A 117 1.99 -13.16 -17.77
C ALA A 117 0.85 -13.27 -18.79
N LYS A 118 1.07 -12.83 -20.03
CA LYS A 118 0.06 -12.95 -21.09
C LYS A 118 -0.16 -14.40 -21.51
N GLU A 119 0.90 -15.17 -21.66
CA GLU A 119 0.83 -16.58 -22.05
C GLU A 119 0.11 -17.42 -20.98
N THR A 120 0.42 -17.18 -19.70
CA THR A 120 -0.26 -17.86 -18.60
C THR A 120 -1.73 -17.47 -18.50
N GLU A 121 -2.08 -16.19 -18.68
CA GLU A 121 -3.47 -15.72 -18.71
C GLU A 121 -4.24 -16.35 -19.89
N GLN A 122 -3.64 -16.39 -21.09
CA GLN A 122 -4.24 -17.05 -22.25
C GLN A 122 -4.45 -18.55 -22.02
N ALA A 123 -3.47 -19.24 -21.44
CA ALA A 123 -3.57 -20.65 -21.12
C ALA A 123 -4.68 -20.92 -20.09
N GLN A 124 -4.78 -20.11 -19.03
CA GLN A 124 -5.85 -20.21 -18.03
C GLN A 124 -7.22 -19.95 -18.65
N ASN A 125 -7.36 -18.90 -19.46
CA ASN A 125 -8.61 -18.59 -20.16
C ASN A 125 -9.01 -19.72 -21.10
N HIS A 126 -8.07 -20.28 -21.86
CA HIS A 126 -8.30 -21.43 -22.72
C HIS A 126 -8.73 -22.66 -21.91
N ALA A 127 -8.09 -22.93 -20.77
CA ALA A 127 -8.48 -24.01 -19.87
C ALA A 127 -9.92 -23.83 -19.34
N VAL A 128 -10.28 -22.63 -18.88
CA VAL A 128 -11.65 -22.33 -18.40
C VAL A 128 -12.68 -22.49 -19.53
N VAL A 129 -12.38 -22.00 -20.73
CA VAL A 129 -13.27 -22.13 -21.90
C VAL A 129 -13.46 -23.60 -22.29
N THR A 130 -12.38 -24.39 -22.32
CA THR A 130 -12.46 -25.82 -22.66
C THR A 130 -13.22 -26.61 -21.60
N LEU A 131 -13.02 -26.32 -20.31
CA LEU A 131 -13.80 -26.92 -19.22
C LEU A 131 -15.29 -26.58 -19.33
N LYS A 132 -15.64 -25.31 -19.57
CA LYS A 132 -17.02 -24.87 -19.80
C LYS A 132 -17.66 -25.60 -20.99
N LYS A 133 -16.93 -25.73 -22.11
CA LYS A 133 -17.40 -26.48 -23.30
C LYS A 133 -17.64 -27.97 -22.98
N LYS A 134 -16.77 -28.61 -22.19
CA LYS A 134 -16.93 -30.02 -21.79
C LYS A 134 -18.13 -30.23 -20.85
N LEU A 135 -18.35 -29.32 -19.89
CA LEU A 135 -19.48 -29.39 -18.96
C LEU A 135 -20.83 -29.10 -19.63
N GLY A 136 -20.88 -28.16 -20.59
CA GLY A 136 -22.10 -27.83 -21.34
C GLY A 136 -22.66 -28.99 -22.18
N LYS A 137 -21.77 -29.78 -22.80
CA LYS A 137 -22.15 -30.95 -23.64
C LYS A 137 -22.82 -32.10 -22.86
N ARG A 138 -22.75 -32.12 -21.52
CA ARG A 138 -23.37 -33.17 -20.70
C ARG A 138 -24.88 -33.00 -20.53
N LYS A 139 -25.43 -31.79 -20.72
CA LYS A 139 -26.87 -31.52 -20.51
C LYS A 139 -27.76 -31.94 -21.69
N GLU A 140 -27.23 -31.97 -22.92
CA GLU A 140 -28.06 -32.17 -24.13
C GLU A 140 -28.31 -33.65 -24.49
N ARG A 141 -27.60 -34.60 -23.87
CA ARG A 141 -27.68 -36.04 -24.22
C ARG A 141 -28.85 -36.81 -23.61
N LYS A 142 -29.85 -36.15 -22.99
CA LYS A 142 -30.94 -36.83 -22.24
C LYS A 142 -32.38 -36.71 -22.80
N VAL A 143 -32.60 -36.34 -24.08
CA VAL A 143 -33.99 -36.15 -24.61
C VAL A 143 -34.34 -36.96 -25.87
N LYS A 144 -33.55 -37.96 -26.30
CA LYS A 144 -33.98 -38.88 -27.38
C LYS A 144 -34.24 -40.30 -26.87
N GLY A 145 -35.24 -40.42 -26.00
CA GLY A 145 -35.84 -41.68 -25.57
C GLY A 145 -37.01 -42.07 -26.47
N LYS A 146 -36.75 -42.99 -27.40
CA LYS A 146 -37.64 -44.00 -28.04
C LYS A 146 -39.17 -43.79 -27.89
N LYS A 147 -39.86 -43.44 -29.00
CA LYS A 147 -41.31 -43.67 -29.15
C LYS A 147 -41.53 -45.18 -29.33
N ALA A 148 -42.16 -45.83 -28.35
CA ALA A 148 -42.56 -47.23 -28.43
C ALA A 148 -43.81 -47.37 -29.33
N THR A 149 -43.72 -48.16 -30.39
CA THR A 149 -44.85 -48.58 -31.22
C THR A 149 -45.64 -49.66 -30.48
N LYS A 150 -46.90 -49.36 -30.16
CA LYS A 150 -47.89 -50.30 -29.62
C LYS A 150 -48.49 -51.08 -30.80
N LYS A 151 -48.21 -52.37 -30.95
CA LYS A 151 -48.98 -53.27 -31.84
C LYS A 151 -50.01 -54.01 -30.99
N GLY A 152 -51.25 -53.98 -31.47
CA GLY A 152 -52.44 -54.54 -30.83
C GLY A 152 -52.50 -56.05 -30.83
N SER A 153 -53.35 -56.55 -29.93
CA SER A 153 -53.95 -57.88 -29.91
C SER A 153 -54.92 -58.08 -31.07
#